data_AF-M1UZ32-F1
#
_entry.id   AF-M1UZ32-F1
#
_cell.length_a   1.000
_cell.length_b   1.000
_cell.length_c   1.000
_cell.angle_alpha   90.00
_cell.angle_beta   90.00
_cell.angle_gamma   90.00
#
_symmetry.space_group_name_H-M   'P 1'
#
loop_
_entity.id
_entity.type
_entity.pdbx_description
1 polymer ?
#
loop_
_entity_poly.entity_id
_entity_poly.type
_entity_poly.pdbx_seq_one_letter_code
_entity_poly.pdbx_strand_id
1 'polypeptide(L)'
;MEFPQRKKPNRKAQAGDVTAGSEHGTDFHVAYQLNQFQKGSFVMRFPHQPSKNELLTQVAKYGLVARDIKEITATPLSLHPAARARPAITPLPASTHWANPTVSPAEPTAAPNVTYEFDDVDGPEPSTWLPGPPQTYDANQASLARQRTSKKRIGCLRPLLGLAIAIYLGFAYLSDATYFDGQLSNYAVSNDAGFIQKISECNDLRSEQASINEDIWGEAPGLFDDRASTFALHPANLAFVVGCVKG
;
A
#
# COMPACT_ATOMS: atom_id res chain seq x y z
N MET A 1 25.91 7.86 -61.89
CA MET A 1 26.27 7.94 -60.46
C MET A 1 25.31 8.93 -59.83
N GLU A 2 24.29 8.44 -59.14
CA GLU A 2 23.18 9.24 -58.62
C GLU A 2 23.00 8.87 -57.15
N PHE A 3 23.15 9.85 -56.25
CA PHE A 3 23.03 9.64 -54.81
C PHE A 3 21.59 9.96 -54.37
N PRO A 4 20.89 9.07 -53.64
CA PRO A 4 19.57 9.38 -53.14
C PRO A 4 19.65 10.25 -51.88
N GLN A 5 18.89 11.35 -51.90
CA GLN A 5 18.68 12.29 -50.80
C GLN A 5 17.98 11.61 -49.62
N ARG A 6 18.62 11.64 -48.43
CA ARG A 6 18.01 11.21 -47.16
C ARG A 6 17.02 12.26 -46.66
N LYS A 7 15.72 11.96 -46.72
CA LYS A 7 14.66 12.69 -45.99
C LYS A 7 14.84 12.47 -44.47
N LYS A 8 15.02 13.55 -43.71
CA LYS A 8 15.02 13.52 -42.23
C LYS A 8 13.58 13.31 -41.72
N PRO A 9 13.30 12.31 -40.87
CA PRO A 9 11.99 12.21 -40.24
C PRO A 9 11.83 13.27 -39.14
N ASN A 10 10.67 13.92 -39.19
CA ASN A 10 10.20 14.97 -38.30
C ASN A 10 9.92 14.38 -36.92
N ARG A 11 10.80 14.65 -35.95
CA ARG A 11 10.65 14.23 -34.55
C ARG A 11 9.68 15.19 -33.85
N LYS A 12 8.38 14.95 -34.01
CA LYS A 12 7.39 15.44 -33.02
C LYS A 12 7.35 14.43 -31.89
N ALA A 13 7.63 14.93 -30.69
CA ALA A 13 7.63 14.19 -29.44
C ALA A 13 6.30 13.44 -29.25
N GLN A 14 6.38 12.12 -29.27
CA GLN A 14 5.36 11.23 -28.74
C GLN A 14 5.46 11.34 -27.21
N ALA A 15 4.58 12.14 -26.61
CA ALA A 15 4.18 11.92 -25.23
C ALA A 15 3.61 10.50 -25.17
N GLY A 16 4.13 9.69 -24.24
CA GLY A 16 3.79 8.29 -24.10
C GLY A 16 2.30 8.10 -23.84
N ASP A 17 1.58 7.78 -24.91
CA ASP A 17 0.22 7.28 -24.86
C ASP A 17 0.30 5.78 -24.52
N VAL A 18 0.09 5.46 -23.24
CA VAL A 18 0.11 4.08 -22.72
C VAL A 18 -1.22 3.36 -23.03
N THR A 19 -2.02 3.85 -23.99
CA THR A 19 -3.20 3.13 -24.53
C THR A 19 -2.87 2.22 -25.72
N ALA A 20 -1.60 1.87 -25.90
CA ALA A 20 -1.17 0.87 -26.87
C ALA A 20 -1.61 -0.54 -26.45
N GLY A 21 -2.88 -0.88 -26.70
CA GLY A 21 -3.40 -2.23 -26.46
C GLY A 21 -4.86 -2.50 -26.81
N SER A 22 -5.67 -1.51 -27.25
CA SER A 22 -7.13 -1.71 -27.34
C SER A 22 -7.79 -1.03 -28.53
N GLU A 23 -7.25 -1.17 -29.74
CA GLU A 23 -7.89 -0.63 -30.96
C GLU A 23 -9.17 -1.38 -31.36
N HIS A 24 -9.37 -2.59 -30.85
CA HIS A 24 -10.54 -3.42 -31.12
C HIS A 24 -11.20 -3.87 -29.80
N GLY A 25 -12.41 -3.36 -29.52
CA GLY A 25 -13.21 -3.77 -28.37
C GLY A 25 -14.43 -2.89 -28.16
N THR A 26 -15.36 -3.35 -27.33
CA THR A 26 -16.54 -2.57 -26.91
C THR A 26 -16.21 -1.85 -25.62
N ASP A 27 -16.65 -0.59 -25.50
CA ASP A 27 -16.50 0.18 -24.27
C ASP A 27 -17.59 -0.24 -23.27
N PHE A 28 -17.18 -0.58 -22.06
CA PHE A 28 -18.05 -0.95 -20.94
C PHE A 28 -17.90 0.09 -19.82
N HIS A 29 -19.05 0.52 -19.30
CA HIS A 29 -19.11 1.22 -18.03
C HIS A 29 -19.01 0.19 -16.91
N VAL A 30 -17.89 0.20 -16.18
CA VAL A 30 -17.65 -0.70 -15.07
C VAL A 30 -17.92 0.07 -13.78
N ALA A 31 -18.96 -0.33 -13.06
CA ALA A 31 -19.29 0.20 -11.74
C ALA A 31 -18.81 -0.79 -10.68
N TYR A 32 -18.20 -0.27 -9.62
CA TYR A 32 -17.75 -1.07 -8.50
C TYR A 32 -18.14 -0.43 -7.17
N GLN A 33 -18.34 -1.28 -6.17
CA GLN A 33 -18.61 -0.89 -4.81
C GLN A 33 -17.61 -1.58 -3.90
N LEU A 34 -16.78 -0.78 -3.21
CA LEU A 34 -15.80 -1.32 -2.26
C LEU A 34 -16.51 -1.67 -0.96
N ASN A 35 -17.07 -0.64 -0.33
CA ASN A 35 -17.82 -0.75 0.92
C ASN A 35 -19.23 -0.17 0.77
N GLN A 36 -20.01 -0.16 1.85
CA GLN A 36 -21.37 0.44 1.83
C GLN A 36 -21.40 1.93 1.47
N PHE A 37 -20.27 2.63 1.57
CA PHE A 37 -20.16 4.08 1.32
C PHE A 37 -19.31 4.46 0.11
N GLN A 38 -18.47 3.56 -0.41
CA GLN A 38 -17.52 3.87 -1.47
C GLN A 38 -17.94 3.19 -2.77
N LYS A 39 -18.47 3.99 -3.69
CA LYS A 39 -18.86 3.58 -5.04
C LYS A 39 -18.01 4.34 -6.04
N GLY A 40 -17.56 3.65 -7.07
CA GLY A 40 -16.80 4.24 -8.16
C GLY A 40 -17.19 3.64 -9.49
N SER A 41 -16.74 4.29 -10.55
CA SER A 41 -16.94 3.81 -11.92
C SER A 41 -15.84 4.29 -12.83
N PHE A 42 -15.46 3.48 -13.80
CA PHE A 42 -14.57 3.86 -14.88
C PHE A 42 -15.02 3.17 -16.17
N VAL A 43 -14.49 3.64 -17.30
CA VAL A 43 -14.76 3.05 -18.61
C VAL A 43 -13.58 2.18 -19.00
N MET A 44 -13.85 0.93 -19.34
CA MET A 44 -12.86 -0.04 -19.82
C MET A 44 -13.31 -0.65 -21.13
N ARG A 45 -12.34 -0.94 -21.99
CA ARG A 45 -12.59 -1.60 -23.28
C ARG A 45 -12.29 -3.09 -23.17
N PHE A 46 -13.27 -3.92 -23.54
CA PHE A 46 -13.15 -5.38 -23.57
C PHE A 46 -13.50 -5.93 -24.96
N PRO A 47 -12.85 -7.02 -25.40
CA PRO A 47 -13.14 -7.64 -26.69
C PRO A 47 -14.52 -8.32 -26.73
N HIS A 48 -15.00 -8.82 -25.58
CA HIS A 48 -16.33 -9.44 -25.39
C HIS A 48 -16.94 -8.96 -24.06
N GLN A 49 -18.16 -9.41 -23.75
CA GLN A 49 -18.75 -9.17 -22.42
C GLN A 49 -17.81 -9.74 -21.35
N PRO A 50 -17.27 -8.91 -20.44
CA PRO A 50 -16.25 -9.36 -19.51
C PRO A 50 -16.87 -10.22 -18.40
N SER A 51 -16.15 -11.27 -18.02
CA SER A 51 -16.52 -12.09 -16.86
C SER A 51 -16.19 -11.36 -15.55
N LYS A 52 -16.81 -11.76 -14.43
CA LYS A 52 -16.51 -11.17 -13.12
C LYS A 52 -15.02 -11.29 -12.77
N ASN A 53 -14.40 -12.44 -13.07
CA ASN A 53 -12.97 -12.67 -12.78
C ASN A 53 -12.08 -11.76 -13.63
N GLU A 54 -12.43 -11.58 -14.90
CA GLU A 54 -11.70 -10.68 -15.80
C GLU A 54 -11.80 -9.22 -15.36
N LEU A 55 -12.98 -8.79 -14.90
CA LEU A 55 -13.16 -7.47 -14.29
C LEU A 55 -12.26 -7.31 -13.07
N LEU A 56 -12.26 -8.28 -12.15
CA LEU A 56 -11.40 -8.27 -10.95
C LEU A 56 -9.90 -8.21 -11.30
N THR A 57 -9.46 -8.92 -12.34
CA THR A 57 -8.06 -8.87 -12.79
C THR A 57 -7.71 -7.50 -13.39
N GLN A 58 -8.60 -6.88 -14.15
CA GLN A 58 -8.32 -5.57 -14.74
C GLN A 58 -8.34 -4.45 -13.68
N VAL A 59 -9.27 -4.47 -12.73
CA VAL A 59 -9.33 -3.46 -11.66
C VAL A 59 -8.15 -3.55 -10.69
N ALA A 60 -7.60 -4.74 -10.48
CA ALA A 60 -6.39 -4.92 -9.68
C ALA A 60 -5.20 -4.11 -10.23
N LYS A 61 -5.13 -3.90 -11.56
CA LYS A 61 -4.09 -3.06 -12.19
C LYS A 61 -4.17 -1.59 -11.79
N TYR A 62 -5.34 -1.15 -11.31
CA TYR A 62 -5.59 0.21 -10.82
C TYR A 62 -5.53 0.29 -9.29
N GLY A 63 -5.00 -0.73 -8.61
CA GLY A 63 -4.88 -0.77 -7.15
C GLY A 63 -6.16 -1.15 -6.41
N LEU A 64 -7.21 -1.60 -7.11
CA LEU A 64 -8.44 -2.07 -6.46
C LEU A 64 -8.31 -3.57 -6.15
N VAL A 65 -8.14 -3.91 -4.88
CA VAL A 65 -7.96 -5.31 -4.45
C VAL A 65 -9.30 -6.04 -4.53
N ALA A 66 -9.30 -7.23 -5.13
CA ALA A 66 -10.53 -8.01 -5.36
C ALA A 66 -11.32 -8.33 -4.07
N ARG A 67 -10.62 -8.46 -2.93
CA ARG A 67 -11.23 -8.70 -1.61
C ARG A 67 -12.04 -7.50 -1.08
N ASP A 68 -11.67 -6.30 -1.50
CA ASP A 68 -12.33 -5.07 -1.07
C ASP A 68 -13.55 -4.74 -1.93
N ILE A 69 -13.78 -5.46 -3.04
CA ILE A 69 -14.87 -5.19 -3.98
C ILE A 69 -16.08 -6.08 -3.64
N LYS A 70 -17.10 -5.47 -3.02
CA LYS A 70 -18.37 -6.14 -2.71
C LYS A 70 -19.19 -6.45 -3.95
N GLU A 71 -19.27 -5.51 -4.88
CA GLU A 71 -20.03 -5.64 -6.12
C GLU A 71 -19.26 -5.02 -7.29
N ILE A 72 -19.29 -5.68 -8.44
CA ILE A 72 -18.73 -5.18 -9.69
C ILE A 72 -19.63 -5.57 -10.85
N THR A 73 -20.00 -4.59 -11.67
CA THR A 73 -20.87 -4.78 -12.82
C THR A 73 -20.29 -4.06 -14.03
N ALA A 74 -20.43 -4.68 -15.21
CA ALA A 74 -19.99 -4.10 -16.48
C ALA A 74 -21.18 -4.01 -17.42
N THR A 75 -21.55 -2.79 -17.78
CA THR A 75 -22.64 -2.53 -18.73
C THR A 75 -22.05 -1.95 -20.01
N PRO A 76 -22.31 -2.56 -21.19
CA PRO A 76 -21.83 -2.00 -22.45
C PRO A 76 -22.44 -0.61 -22.67
N LEU A 77 -21.61 0.35 -23.06
CA LEU A 77 -22.04 1.75 -23.28
C LEU A 77 -23.04 1.86 -24.45
N SER A 78 -23.03 0.90 -25.37
CA SER A 78 -24.00 0.76 -26.46
C SER A 78 -25.45 0.53 -25.97
N LEU A 79 -25.62 0.08 -24.72
CA LEU A 79 -26.92 -0.25 -24.11
C LEU A 79 -27.39 0.78 -23.08
N HIS A 80 -26.68 1.91 -22.90
CA HIS A 80 -27.14 2.97 -22.00
C HIS A 80 -28.31 3.77 -22.64
N PRO A 81 -29.52 3.75 -22.04
CA PRO A 81 -30.67 4.55 -22.53
C PRO A 81 -30.44 6.05 -22.40
N ALA A 82 -29.41 6.49 -21.65
CA ALA A 82 -29.08 7.89 -21.44
C ALA A 82 -28.64 8.64 -22.72
N ALA A 83 -28.35 7.93 -23.82
CA ALA A 83 -28.10 8.55 -25.12
C ALA A 83 -29.35 8.67 -26.02
N ARG A 84 -30.51 8.12 -25.60
CA ARG A 84 -31.73 8.14 -26.41
C ARG A 84 -32.93 8.65 -25.60
N ALA A 85 -33.05 9.96 -25.61
CA ALA A 85 -34.25 10.80 -25.39
C ALA A 85 -33.98 11.90 -24.36
N ARG A 86 -33.32 12.98 -24.80
CA ARG A 86 -33.63 14.30 -24.26
C ARG A 86 -34.96 14.71 -24.91
N PRO A 87 -36.10 14.78 -24.21
CA PRO A 87 -37.21 15.56 -24.72
C PRO A 87 -36.72 16.99 -24.93
N ALA A 88 -37.09 17.60 -26.05
CA ALA A 88 -36.77 18.98 -26.35
C ALA A 88 -37.34 19.88 -25.24
N ILE A 89 -36.47 20.37 -24.37
CA ILE A 89 -36.83 21.39 -23.39
C ILE A 89 -36.71 22.74 -24.10
N THR A 90 -37.85 23.38 -24.29
CA THR A 90 -38.04 24.77 -24.72
C THR A 90 -37.07 25.70 -23.96
N PRO A 91 -36.38 26.64 -24.65
CA PRO A 91 -35.41 27.51 -23.99
C PRO A 91 -36.13 28.56 -23.14
N LEU A 92 -35.85 28.60 -21.83
CA LEU A 92 -36.10 29.79 -21.00
C LEU A 92 -34.82 30.62 -20.88
N PRO A 93 -34.96 31.97 -20.75
CA PRO A 93 -33.87 32.90 -21.01
C PRO A 93 -32.82 32.93 -19.91
N ALA A 94 -31.62 33.30 -20.35
CA ALA A 94 -30.42 33.48 -19.55
C ALA A 94 -30.61 34.42 -18.36
N SER A 95 -30.07 34.02 -17.21
CA SER A 95 -29.63 34.92 -16.16
C SER A 95 -28.28 34.44 -15.64
N THR A 96 -27.22 34.98 -16.26
CA THR A 96 -26.08 35.64 -15.62
C THR A 96 -25.91 35.37 -14.12
N HIS A 97 -24.77 34.82 -13.67
CA HIS A 97 -23.69 35.57 -13.00
C HIS A 97 -22.66 34.65 -12.28
N TRP A 98 -21.37 34.78 -12.67
CA TRP A 98 -20.08 34.51 -11.98
C TRP A 98 -19.86 33.18 -11.19
N ALA A 99 -18.73 32.46 -11.28
CA ALA A 99 -17.36 32.89 -11.54
C ALA A 99 -16.54 31.76 -12.21
N ASN A 100 -15.78 32.15 -13.22
CA ASN A 100 -14.76 31.35 -13.90
C ASN A 100 -13.40 31.82 -13.35
N PRO A 101 -12.56 30.97 -12.73
CA PRO A 101 -11.18 31.36 -12.49
C PRO A 101 -10.41 31.25 -13.81
N THR A 102 -10.23 32.39 -14.46
CA THR A 102 -9.22 32.60 -15.50
C THR A 102 -7.84 32.39 -14.88
N VAL A 103 -7.25 31.22 -15.09
CA VAL A 103 -5.81 31.02 -14.88
C VAL A 103 -5.12 31.43 -16.18
N SER A 104 -4.43 32.57 -16.10
CA SER A 104 -3.53 33.09 -17.13
C SER A 104 -2.36 32.12 -17.35
N PRO A 105 -1.89 31.91 -18.58
CA PRO A 105 -0.71 31.08 -18.83
C PRO A 105 0.54 31.88 -18.45
N ALA A 106 1.12 31.54 -17.29
CA ALA A 106 2.45 31.99 -16.93
C ALA A 106 3.48 31.21 -17.77
N GLU A 107 4.36 32.01 -18.36
CA GLU A 107 5.56 31.69 -19.13
C GLU A 107 6.43 30.59 -18.47
N PRO A 108 7.00 29.65 -19.25
CA PRO A 108 7.87 28.62 -18.71
C PRO A 108 9.25 29.22 -18.39
N THR A 109 9.49 29.53 -17.11
CA THR A 109 10.82 29.81 -16.60
C THR A 109 11.68 28.55 -16.71
N ALA A 110 12.80 28.70 -17.40
CA ALA A 110 13.80 27.66 -17.65
C ALA A 110 14.19 26.88 -16.38
N ALA A 111 14.12 25.54 -16.47
CA ALA A 111 14.73 24.66 -15.48
C ALA A 111 16.27 24.77 -15.57
N PRO A 112 16.99 24.84 -14.44
CA PRO A 112 18.43 24.70 -14.46
C PRO A 112 18.80 23.26 -14.83
N ASN A 113 19.66 23.15 -15.84
CA ASN A 113 20.28 21.92 -16.30
C ASN A 113 21.26 21.45 -15.20
N VAL A 114 20.85 20.50 -14.36
CA VAL A 114 21.75 19.85 -13.38
C VAL A 114 22.42 18.67 -14.07
N THR A 115 23.56 18.94 -14.68
CA THR A 115 24.55 17.91 -15.03
C THR A 115 25.16 17.39 -13.73
N TYR A 116 24.92 16.12 -13.42
CA TYR A 116 25.65 15.40 -12.39
C TYR A 116 26.98 14.95 -13.00
N GLU A 117 28.06 15.63 -12.63
CA GLU A 117 29.43 15.19 -12.84
C GLU A 117 29.68 14.04 -11.84
N PHE A 118 29.82 12.82 -12.35
CA PHE A 118 30.29 11.67 -11.57
C PHE A 118 31.80 11.81 -11.44
N ASP A 119 32.26 12.33 -10.30
CA ASP A 119 33.66 12.19 -9.89
C ASP A 119 33.94 10.72 -9.58
N ASP A 120 34.83 10.13 -10.37
CA ASP A 120 35.53 8.88 -10.09
C ASP A 120 36.26 9.00 -8.74
N VAL A 121 35.64 8.47 -7.68
CA VAL A 121 36.33 8.24 -6.41
C VAL A 121 37.01 6.88 -6.49
N ASP A 122 38.29 6.91 -6.87
CA ASP A 122 39.28 5.91 -6.51
C ASP A 122 39.19 5.64 -4.99
N GLY A 123 38.79 4.42 -4.64
CA GLY A 123 38.65 3.96 -3.26
C GLY A 123 39.12 2.51 -3.11
N PRO A 124 39.91 2.20 -2.06
CA PRO A 124 41.05 1.28 -2.15
C PRO A 124 40.70 -0.21 -1.95
N GLU A 125 41.71 -1.02 -2.30
CA GLU A 125 41.81 -2.48 -2.31
C GLU A 125 41.09 -3.26 -1.19
N PRO A 126 40.65 -4.50 -1.48
CA PRO A 126 40.09 -5.42 -0.49
C PRO A 126 41.18 -5.90 0.48
N SER A 127 41.25 -5.27 1.65
CA SER A 127 42.07 -5.76 2.77
C SER A 127 41.49 -7.09 3.28
N THR A 128 42.22 -8.16 3.01
CA THR A 128 42.06 -9.50 3.58
C THR A 128 42.20 -9.43 5.11
N TRP A 129 41.09 -9.53 5.83
CA TRP A 129 41.10 -9.65 7.28
C TRP A 129 41.48 -11.07 7.69
N LEU A 130 42.70 -11.25 8.20
CA LEU A 130 43.07 -12.43 8.98
C LEU A 130 42.38 -12.36 10.36
N PRO A 131 41.87 -13.49 10.88
CA PRO A 131 41.32 -13.55 12.24
C PRO A 131 42.44 -13.37 13.27
N GLY A 132 42.39 -12.28 14.03
CA GLY A 132 43.26 -12.08 15.19
C GLY A 132 42.95 -13.07 16.33
N PRO A 133 43.92 -13.37 17.20
CA PRO A 133 43.73 -14.30 18.32
C PRO A 133 42.67 -13.78 19.31
N PRO A 134 41.98 -14.69 20.02
CA PRO A 134 40.93 -14.31 20.96
C PRO A 134 41.51 -13.48 22.09
N GLN A 135 41.05 -12.22 22.21
CA GLN A 135 41.31 -11.42 23.39
C GLN A 135 40.49 -12.00 24.55
N THR A 136 41.19 -12.56 25.52
CA THR A 136 40.65 -12.88 26.85
C THR A 136 40.31 -11.57 27.54
N TYR A 137 39.05 -11.15 27.45
CA TYR A 137 38.52 -10.07 28.25
C TYR A 137 38.47 -10.50 29.72
N ASP A 138 39.28 -9.86 30.55
CA ASP A 138 39.27 -9.98 32.00
C ASP A 138 37.88 -9.64 32.56
N ALA A 139 37.12 -10.68 32.91
CA ALA A 139 35.77 -10.62 33.46
C ALA A 139 35.68 -10.01 34.88
N ASN A 140 36.78 -9.45 35.42
CA ASN A 140 36.89 -9.16 36.85
C ASN A 140 36.99 -7.67 37.24
N GLN A 141 36.87 -6.71 36.30
CA GLN A 141 36.97 -5.28 36.65
C GLN A 141 35.70 -4.43 36.45
N ALA A 142 34.60 -4.98 35.91
CA ALA A 142 33.34 -4.24 35.79
C ALA A 142 32.41 -4.34 37.03
N SER A 143 32.81 -5.06 38.07
CA SER A 143 31.94 -5.38 39.23
C SER A 143 31.99 -4.39 40.38
N LEU A 144 32.86 -3.36 40.35
CA LEU A 144 33.07 -2.47 41.50
C LEU A 144 32.63 -1.01 41.33
N ALA A 145 32.08 -0.62 40.18
CA ALA A 145 31.80 0.79 39.91
C ALA A 145 30.37 1.05 39.38
N ARG A 146 29.31 0.61 40.07
CA ARG A 146 27.99 1.30 40.05
C ARG A 146 26.88 0.74 40.94
N GLN A 147 27.18 0.23 42.13
CA GLN A 147 26.14 0.10 43.17
C GLN A 147 25.93 1.44 43.90
N ARG A 148 25.44 2.45 43.17
CA ARG A 148 24.73 3.58 43.80
C ARG A 148 23.31 3.10 44.08
N THR A 149 23.08 2.73 45.33
CA THR A 149 21.78 2.42 45.92
C THR A 149 20.87 3.65 45.84
N SER A 150 20.22 3.85 44.69
CA SER A 150 19.14 4.84 44.61
C SER A 150 17.98 4.34 45.48
N LYS A 151 17.62 5.14 46.48
CA LYS A 151 16.41 4.95 47.28
C LYS A 151 15.22 4.91 46.32
N LYS A 152 14.76 3.69 46.06
CA LYS A 152 13.67 3.31 45.16
C LYS A 152 12.38 4.10 45.46
N ARG A 153 12.14 5.18 44.71
CA ARG A 153 10.80 5.77 44.55
C ARG A 153 9.98 4.87 43.63
N ILE A 154 9.55 3.70 44.11
CA ILE A 154 8.71 2.74 43.37
C ILE A 154 7.27 3.25 43.11
N GLY A 155 6.87 4.37 43.72
CA GLY A 155 5.48 4.84 43.70
C GLY A 155 4.94 5.29 42.33
N CYS A 156 5.79 5.80 41.43
CA CYS A 156 5.31 6.43 40.18
C CYS A 156 5.42 5.54 38.93
N LEU A 157 6.17 4.42 39.00
CA LEU A 157 6.36 3.56 37.84
C LEU A 157 5.12 2.72 37.51
N ARG A 158 4.39 2.28 38.54
CA ARG A 158 3.18 1.46 38.39
C ARG A 158 2.05 2.15 37.61
N PRO A 159 1.65 3.40 37.93
CA PRO A 159 0.61 4.08 37.15
C PRO A 159 1.04 4.36 35.71
N LEU A 160 2.31 4.70 35.47
CA LEU A 160 2.83 4.91 34.11
C LEU A 160 2.81 3.62 33.28
N LEU A 161 3.20 2.49 33.87
CA LEU A 161 3.12 1.20 33.20
C LEU A 161 1.67 0.81 32.89
N GLY A 162 0.75 1.04 33.82
CA GLY A 162 -0.68 0.80 33.60
C GLY A 162 -1.24 1.65 32.46
N LEU A 163 -0.87 2.92 32.38
CA LEU A 163 -1.26 3.82 31.29
C LEU A 163 -0.68 3.35 29.95
N ALA A 164 0.59 2.96 29.91
CA ALA A 164 1.23 2.45 28.69
C ALA A 164 0.54 1.18 28.16
N ILE A 165 0.18 0.24 29.05
CA ILE A 165 -0.57 -0.97 28.69
C ILE A 165 -1.96 -0.60 28.18
N ALA A 166 -2.66 0.33 28.84
CA ALA A 166 -4.00 0.76 28.41
C ALA A 166 -3.98 1.41 27.02
N ILE A 167 -3.00 2.27 26.75
CA ILE A 167 -2.80 2.89 25.43
C ILE A 167 -2.51 1.81 24.38
N TYR A 168 -1.62 0.87 24.68
CA TYR A 168 -1.28 -0.24 23.79
C TYR A 168 -2.51 -1.09 23.43
N LEU A 169 -3.32 -1.46 24.42
CA LEU A 169 -4.56 -2.21 24.21
C LEU A 169 -5.60 -1.39 23.43
N GLY A 170 -5.65 -0.08 23.63
CA GLY A 170 -6.50 0.82 22.85
C GLY A 170 -6.16 0.78 21.36
N PHE A 171 -4.86 0.85 21.01
CA PHE A 171 -4.43 0.71 19.62
C PHE A 171 -4.71 -0.69 19.06
N ALA A 172 -4.45 -1.76 19.83
CA ALA A 172 -4.76 -3.11 19.40
C ALA A 172 -6.27 -3.32 19.13
N TYR A 173 -7.14 -2.62 19.87
CA TYR A 173 -8.59 -2.66 19.64
C TYR A 173 -9.02 -1.90 18.38
N LEU A 174 -8.30 -0.84 18.02
CA LEU A 174 -8.61 -0.04 16.82
C LEU A 174 -8.20 -0.73 15.52
N SER A 175 -7.31 -1.73 15.57
CA SER A 175 -6.82 -2.43 14.40
C SER A 175 -7.75 -3.55 13.90
N ASP A 176 -8.99 -3.16 13.59
CA ASP A 176 -10.08 -4.03 13.12
C ASP A 176 -9.70 -4.84 11.87
N ALA A 177 -8.96 -4.23 10.95
CA ALA A 177 -8.50 -4.89 9.72
C ALA A 177 -7.62 -6.11 10.03
N THR A 178 -6.59 -5.95 10.85
CA THR A 178 -5.73 -7.06 11.27
C THR A 178 -6.43 -8.10 12.12
N TYR A 179 -7.40 -7.70 12.95
CA TYR A 179 -8.20 -8.66 13.71
C TYR A 179 -9.05 -9.53 12.79
N PHE A 180 -9.62 -8.95 11.73
CA PHE A 180 -10.38 -9.69 10.73
C PHE A 180 -9.48 -10.61 9.89
N ASP A 181 -8.31 -10.14 9.46
CA ASP A 181 -7.30 -10.97 8.79
C ASP A 181 -6.87 -12.16 9.67
N GLY A 182 -6.75 -11.94 10.98
CA GLY A 182 -6.52 -12.98 11.96
C GLY A 182 -7.63 -14.03 11.95
N GLN A 183 -8.89 -13.62 12.02
CA GLN A 183 -10.04 -14.54 11.96
C GLN A 183 -10.07 -15.35 10.68
N LEU A 184 -9.77 -14.74 9.53
CA LEU A 184 -9.66 -15.47 8.26
C LEU A 184 -8.51 -16.47 8.25
N SER A 185 -7.42 -16.16 8.95
CA SER A 185 -6.27 -17.07 9.07
C SER A 185 -6.57 -18.27 9.95
N ASN A 186 -7.61 -18.21 10.79
CA ASN A 186 -8.01 -19.35 11.62
C ASN A 186 -8.36 -20.60 10.79
N TYR A 187 -8.87 -20.46 9.57
CA TYR A 187 -9.18 -21.60 8.70
C TYR A 187 -7.95 -22.49 8.38
N ALA A 188 -6.75 -21.95 8.51
CA ALA A 188 -5.49 -22.68 8.30
C ALA A 188 -4.97 -23.37 9.58
N VAL A 189 -5.54 -23.04 10.75
CA VAL A 189 -5.10 -23.53 12.05
C VAL A 189 -5.89 -24.77 12.45
N SER A 190 -5.22 -25.78 13.00
CA SER A 190 -5.88 -27.01 13.40
C SER A 190 -6.84 -26.79 14.57
N ASN A 191 -8.10 -27.20 14.42
CA ASN A 191 -9.10 -27.14 15.49
C ASN A 191 -8.81 -28.11 16.65
N ASP A 192 -8.04 -29.16 16.39
CA ASP A 192 -7.68 -30.17 17.39
C ASP A 192 -6.41 -29.77 18.18
N ALA A 193 -5.73 -28.68 17.78
CA ALA A 193 -4.55 -28.20 18.46
C ALA A 193 -4.89 -27.62 19.83
N GLY A 194 -4.04 -27.91 20.83
CA GLY A 194 -4.13 -27.26 22.13
C GLY A 194 -3.92 -25.75 22.02
N PHE A 195 -4.45 -24.97 22.97
CA PHE A 195 -4.41 -23.50 22.96
C PHE A 195 -3.01 -22.91 22.70
N ILE A 196 -1.97 -23.47 23.30
CA ILE A 196 -0.58 -23.00 23.12
C ILE A 196 -0.09 -23.24 21.69
N GLN A 197 -0.47 -24.37 21.10
CA GLN A 197 -0.13 -24.70 19.72
C GLN A 197 -0.93 -23.84 18.72
N LYS A 198 -2.20 -23.55 19.04
CA LYS A 198 -3.01 -22.57 18.29
C LYS A 198 -2.34 -21.18 18.28
N ILE A 199 -1.78 -20.73 19.42
CA ILE A 199 -1.04 -19.47 19.48
C ILE A 199 0.24 -19.51 18.63
N SER A 200 1.01 -20.61 18.66
CA SER A 200 2.24 -20.68 17.85
C SER A 200 1.92 -20.67 16.36
N GLU A 201 0.92 -21.45 15.91
CA GLU A 201 0.48 -21.48 14.51
C GLU A 201 -0.03 -20.09 14.07
N CYS A 202 -0.82 -19.41 14.90
CA CYS A 202 -1.24 -18.03 14.62
C CYS A 202 -0.07 -17.04 14.57
N ASN A 203 0.97 -17.21 15.38
CA ASN A 203 2.16 -16.37 15.35
C ASN A 203 3.00 -16.57 14.08
N ASP A 204 3.07 -17.80 13.59
CA ASP A 204 3.76 -18.15 12.34
C ASP A 204 3.04 -17.53 11.14
N LEU A 205 1.70 -17.69 11.07
CA LEU A 205 0.85 -17.05 10.05
C LEU A 205 0.96 -15.52 10.09
N ARG A 206 0.97 -14.93 11.29
CA ARG A 206 1.19 -13.50 11.48
C ARG A 206 2.56 -13.06 10.93
N SER A 207 3.60 -13.88 11.08
CA SER A 207 4.94 -13.58 10.59
C SER A 207 5.01 -13.60 9.07
N GLU A 208 4.35 -14.58 8.45
CA GLU A 208 4.20 -14.64 7.01
C GLU A 208 3.44 -13.40 6.48
N GLN A 209 2.31 -13.05 7.11
CA GLN A 209 1.52 -11.87 6.73
C GLN A 209 2.31 -10.56 6.88
N ALA A 210 3.13 -10.44 7.93
CA ALA A 210 4.00 -9.29 8.12
C ALA A 210 5.04 -9.17 6.98
N SER A 211 5.65 -10.29 6.57
CA SER A 211 6.59 -10.32 5.45
C SER A 211 5.92 -9.95 4.12
N ILE A 212 4.70 -10.45 3.88
CA ILE A 212 3.92 -10.13 2.68
C ILE A 212 3.58 -8.63 2.65
N ASN A 213 3.18 -8.06 3.79
CA ASN A 213 2.89 -6.62 3.87
C ASN A 213 4.13 -5.77 3.58
N GLU A 214 5.30 -6.12 4.11
CA GLU A 214 6.52 -5.38 3.85
C GLU A 214 6.91 -5.44 2.37
N ASP A 215 6.73 -6.58 1.71
CA ASP A 215 6.98 -6.75 0.27
C ASP A 215 6.01 -5.93 -0.60
N ILE A 216 4.71 -5.93 -0.26
CA ILE A 216 3.68 -5.20 -1.02
C ILE A 216 3.88 -3.68 -0.93
N TRP A 217 4.22 -3.18 0.27
CA TRP A 217 4.27 -1.74 0.52
C TRP A 217 5.68 -1.15 0.45
N GLY A 218 6.72 -1.98 0.43
CA GLY A 218 8.11 -1.55 0.38
C GLY A 218 8.62 -0.91 1.67
N GLU A 219 7.83 -0.92 2.75
CA GLU A 219 8.17 -0.36 4.05
C GLU A 219 7.49 -1.13 5.19
N ALA A 220 8.17 -1.15 6.34
CA ALA A 220 7.59 -1.70 7.56
C ALA A 220 6.44 -0.79 8.05
N PRO A 221 5.28 -1.36 8.44
CA PRO A 221 4.16 -0.57 8.93
C PRO A 221 4.57 0.23 10.19
N GLY A 222 4.14 1.49 10.23
CA GLY A 222 4.32 2.35 11.39
C GLY A 222 3.51 1.87 12.58
N LEU A 223 3.87 2.32 13.79
CA LEU A 223 3.26 1.89 15.07
C LEU A 223 1.72 2.00 15.12
N PHE A 224 1.15 2.88 14.29
CA PHE A 224 -0.27 3.19 14.23
C PHE A 224 -0.96 2.62 12.99
N ASP A 225 -0.26 1.85 12.17
CA ASP A 225 -0.85 1.21 11.01
C ASP A 225 -1.60 -0.05 11.41
N ASP A 226 -2.74 -0.30 10.78
CA ASP A 226 -3.56 -1.49 11.02
C ASP A 226 -3.08 -2.70 10.21
N ARG A 227 -1.76 -2.89 10.10
CA ARG A 227 -1.12 -3.96 9.33
C ARG A 227 -0.19 -4.77 10.23
N ALA A 228 -0.14 -6.09 10.00
CA ALA A 228 0.79 -6.96 10.69
C ALA A 228 2.23 -6.51 10.41
N SER A 229 3.05 -6.41 11.45
CA SER A 229 4.41 -5.84 11.42
C SER A 229 5.44 -6.89 11.83
N THR A 230 6.66 -6.82 11.30
CA THR A 230 7.77 -7.68 11.77
C THR A 230 8.19 -7.34 13.21
N PHE A 231 7.80 -6.17 13.73
CA PHE A 231 8.05 -5.77 15.11
C PHE A 231 7.17 -6.54 16.12
N ALA A 232 7.77 -7.34 17.00
CA ALA A 232 7.04 -8.24 17.90
C ALA A 232 6.01 -7.53 18.82
N LEU A 233 6.28 -6.30 19.24
CA LEU A 233 5.40 -5.51 20.14
C LEU A 233 4.50 -4.54 19.37
N HIS A 234 4.13 -4.86 18.13
CA HIS A 234 3.19 -4.04 17.36
C HIS A 234 1.74 -4.30 17.83
N PRO A 235 0.92 -3.28 18.09
CA PRO A 235 -0.47 -3.47 18.53
C PRO A 235 -1.28 -4.33 17.55
N ALA A 236 -1.09 -4.10 16.25
CA ALA A 236 -1.76 -4.86 15.19
C ALA A 236 -1.39 -6.36 15.17
N ASN A 237 -0.20 -6.74 15.67
CA ASN A 237 0.19 -8.14 15.80
C ASN A 237 -0.62 -8.84 16.91
N LEU A 238 -0.86 -8.14 18.02
CA LEU A 238 -1.72 -8.67 19.08
C LEU A 238 -3.15 -8.84 18.56
N ALA A 239 -3.67 -7.86 17.84
CA ALA A 239 -5.01 -7.91 17.24
C ALA A 239 -5.16 -9.13 16.30
N PHE A 240 -4.17 -9.34 15.43
CA PHE A 240 -4.14 -10.50 14.52
C PHE A 240 -4.16 -11.83 15.28
N VAL A 241 -3.28 -12.02 16.26
CA VAL A 241 -3.18 -13.29 17.01
C VAL A 241 -4.48 -13.54 17.80
N VAL A 242 -5.06 -12.51 18.41
CA VAL A 242 -6.35 -12.62 19.11
C VAL A 242 -7.47 -12.99 18.14
N GLY A 243 -7.50 -12.39 16.95
CA GLY A 243 -8.45 -12.74 15.89
C GLY A 243 -8.29 -14.20 15.44
N CYS A 244 -7.06 -14.63 15.20
CA CYS A 244 -6.74 -15.98 14.75
C CYS A 244 -7.03 -17.07 15.79
N VAL A 245 -6.82 -16.78 17.07
CA VAL A 245 -7.13 -17.74 18.15
C VAL A 245 -8.65 -17.84 18.39
N LYS A 246 -9.39 -16.74 18.17
CA LYS A 246 -10.83 -16.66 18.43
C LYS A 246 -11.71 -17.08 17.26
N GLY A 247 -11.27 -16.84 16.02
CA GLY A 247 -11.85 -17.44 14.82
C GLY A 247 -11.96 -18.95 14.99
#